data_AF-A0AAW8KFR9-F1
#
_entry.id   AF-A0AAW8KFR9-F1
#
_cell.length_a   1.000
_cell.length_b   1.000
_cell.length_c   1.000
_cell.angle_alpha   90.00
_cell.angle_beta   90.00
_cell.angle_gamma   90.00
#
_symmetry.space_group_name_H-M   'P 1'
#
loop_
_entity.id
_entity.type
_entity.pdbx_description
1 polymer ?
#
loop_
_entity_poly.entity_id
_entity_poly.type
_entity_poly.pdbx_seq_one_letter_code
_entity_poly.pdbx_strand_id
1 'polypeptide(L)' 'MKEVDFIQLYKINKKLKTVDEAKEKIDIFWKTVIETLKTEEDIVFRHWGKFKLKRCKPRKYS' A
#
# COMPACT_ATOMS: atom_id res chain seq x y z
N MET A 1 7.72 -0.26 13.37
CA MET A 1 6.26 -0.45 13.42
C MET A 1 5.96 -1.80 12.80
N LYS A 2 5.34 -2.74 13.52
CA LYS A 2 4.92 -4.02 12.92
C LYS A 2 3.59 -3.81 12.19
N GLU A 3 3.28 -4.70 11.25
CA GLU A 3 2.04 -4.65 10.47
C GLU A 3 0.79 -4.72 11.37
N VAL A 4 0.85 -5.52 12.44
CA VAL A 4 -0.22 -5.64 13.44
C VAL A 4 -0.46 -4.31 14.17
N ASP A 5 0.61 -3.62 14.58
CA ASP A 5 0.52 -2.33 15.25
C ASP A 5 -0.09 -1.28 14.33
N PHE A 6 0.26 -1.30 13.04
CA PHE A 6 -0.30 -0.41 12.03
C PHE A 6 -1.81 -0.63 11.86
N ILE A 7 -2.26 -1.89 11.76
CA ILE A 7 -3.69 -2.20 11.61
C ILE A 7 -4.46 -1.78 12.87
N GLN A 8 -3.89 -1.96 14.07
CA GLN A 8 -4.49 -1.47 15.31
C GLN A 8 -4.60 0.06 15.34
N LEU A 9 -3.53 0.78 14.96
CA LEU A 9 -3.56 2.24 14.86
C LEU A 9 -4.59 2.72 13.82
N TYR A 10 -4.68 2.05 12.68
CA TYR A 10 -5.67 2.35 11.65
C TYR A 10 -7.09 2.14 12.16
N LYS A 11 -7.35 1.04 12.86
CA LYS A 11 -8.64 0.76 13.52
C LYS A 11 -9.02 1.88 14.48
N ILE A 12 -8.09 2.28 15.36
CA ILE A 12 -8.32 3.33 16.36
C ILE A 12 -8.62 4.68 15.67
N ASN A 13 -7.80 5.06 14.69
CA ASN A 13 -7.96 6.33 13.96
C ASN A 13 -9.26 6.40 13.15
N LYS A 14 -9.68 5.29 12.55
CA LYS A 14 -10.92 5.20 11.75
C LYS A 14 -12.15 4.77 12.56
N LYS A 15 -12.02 4.55 13.88
CA LYS A 15 -13.08 4.05 14.77
C LYS A 15 -13.79 2.81 14.23
N LEU A 16 -13.03 1.87 13.65
CA LEU A 16 -13.58 0.64 13.10
C LEU A 16 -13.89 -0.37 14.21
N LYS A 17 -14.93 -1.19 14.02
CA LYS A 17 -15.38 -2.15 15.04
C LYS A 17 -14.38 -3.31 15.17
N THR A 18 -13.87 -3.81 14.06
CA THR A 18 -13.06 -5.03 14.02
C THR A 18 -11.70 -4.80 13.35
N VAL A 19 -10.72 -5.62 13.70
CA VAL A 19 -9.38 -5.61 13.07
C VAL A 19 -9.47 -6.14 11.64
N ASP A 20 -10.38 -7.07 11.36
CA ASP A 20 -10.60 -7.64 10.03
C ASP A 20 -11.13 -6.61 9.03
N GLU A 21 -12.11 -5.79 9.41
CA GLU A 21 -12.61 -4.69 8.56
C GLU A 21 -11.51 -3.69 8.19
N ALA A 22 -10.59 -3.42 9.13
CA ALA A 22 -9.44 -2.56 8.88
C ALA A 22 -8.49 -3.22 7.86
N LYS A 23 -8.25 -4.52 8.01
CA LYS A 23 -7.39 -5.29 7.12
C LYS A 23 -7.98 -5.36 5.71
N GLU A 24 -9.28 -5.63 5.56
CA GLU A 24 -9.96 -5.67 4.26
C GLU A 24 -9.89 -4.32 3.54
N LYS A 25 -10.13 -3.21 4.24
CA LYS A 25 -10.03 -1.87 3.63
C LYS A 25 -8.61 -1.54 3.16
N ILE A 26 -7.61 -1.93 3.95
CA ILE A 26 -6.20 -1.75 3.58
C ILE A 26 -5.87 -2.64 2.37
N ASP A 27 -6.36 -3.88 2.34
CA ASP A 27 -6.11 -4.81 1.24
C ASP A 27 -6.77 -4.35 -0.07
N ILE A 28 -8.02 -3.87 -0.01
CA ILE A 28 -8.72 -3.25 -1.16
C ILE A 28 -7.92 -2.05 -1.67
N PHE A 29 -7.47 -1.18 -0.76
CA PHE A 29 -6.67 -0.02 -1.13
C PHE A 29 -5.39 -0.43 -1.89
N TRP A 30 -4.63 -1.39 -1.37
CA TRP A 30 -3.42 -1.86 -2.02
C TRP A 30 -3.69 -2.56 -3.34
N LYS A 31 -4.77 -3.35 -3.45
CA LYS A 31 -5.19 -3.97 -4.72
C LYS A 31 -5.44 -2.90 -5.79
N THR A 32 -6.22 -1.87 -5.47
CA THR A 32 -6.48 -0.76 -6.41
C THR A 32 -5.19 -0.05 -6.80
N VAL A 33 -4.28 0.23 -5.85
CA VAL A 33 -2.98 0.86 -6.14
C VAL A 33 -2.11 0.00 -7.06
N ILE A 34 -2.10 -1.32 -6.87
CA ILE A 34 -1.32 -2.24 -7.71
C ILE A 34 -1.92 -2.35 -9.11
N GLU A 35 -3.24 -2.45 -9.23
CA GLU A 35 -3.93 -2.50 -10.54
C GLU A 35 -3.73 -1.21 -11.33
N THR A 36 -3.82 -0.07 -10.66
CA THR A 36 -3.54 1.23 -11.28
C THR A 36 -2.07 1.35 -11.67
N LEU A 37 -1.10 0.88 -10.87
CA LEU A 37 0.32 0.86 -11.26
C LEU A 37 0.64 -0.09 -12.43
N LYS A 38 -0.20 -1.09 -12.69
CA LYS A 38 -0.07 -1.96 -13.87
C LYS A 38 -0.59 -1.29 -15.13
N THR A 39 -1.60 -0.43 -14.99
CA THR A 39 -2.31 0.21 -16.10
C THR A 39 -1.69 1.57 -16.45
N GLU A 40 -1.30 2.33 -15.43
CA GLU A 40 -0.62 3.62 -15.49
C GLU A 40 0.81 3.45 -14.93
N GLU A 41 1.82 3.96 -15.64
CA GLU A 41 3.22 3.77 -15.25
C GLU A 41 3.60 4.47 -13.92
N ASP A 42 2.85 5.51 -13.54
CA ASP A 42 3.19 6.45 -12.47
C ASP A 42 1.93 6.91 -11.68
N ILE A 43 1.85 6.62 -10.38
CA ILE A 43 0.82 7.18 -9.48
C ILE A 43 1.42 8.30 -8.64
N VAL A 44 0.83 9.50 -8.71
CA VAL A 44 1.23 10.65 -7.89
C VAL A 44 0.18 10.91 -6.82
N PHE A 45 0.51 10.66 -5.56
CA PHE A 45 -0.28 11.11 -4.43
C PHE A 45 0.23 12.47 -3.96
N ARG A 46 -0.58 13.51 -4.17
CA ARG A 46 -0.26 14.87 -3.71
C ARG A 46 -0.05 14.84 -2.18
N HIS A 47 1.12 15.33 -1.74
CA HIS A 47 1.59 15.37 -0.34
C HIS A 47 1.99 14.03 0.30
N TRP A 48 2.00 12.93 -0.45
CA TRP A 48 2.45 11.63 0.06
C TRP A 48 3.66 11.08 -0.70
N GLY A 49 3.63 11.14 -2.03
CA GLY A 49 4.76 10.69 -2.85
C GLY A 49 4.36 10.22 -4.24
N LYS A 50 5.34 9.76 -5.01
CA LYS A 50 5.15 9.21 -6.35
C LYS A 50 5.56 7.74 -6.37
N PHE A 51 4.64 6.87 -6.76
CA PHE A 51 4.89 5.46 -7.00
C PHE A 51 5.14 5.26 -8.49
N LYS A 52 6.22 4.56 -8.81
CA LYS A 52 6.59 4.22 -10.19
C LYS A 52 6.93 2.76 -10.29
N LEU A 53 6.55 2.12 -11.39
CA LEU A 53 6.97 0.76 -11.67
C LEU A 53 8.40 0.75 -12.25
N LYS A 54 9.41 0.53 -11.40
CA LYS A 54 10.80 0.46 -11.86
C LYS A 54 11.17 -0.97 -12.27
N ARG A 55 11.45 -1.20 -13.55
CA ARG A 55 12.06 -2.45 -14.02
C ARG A 55 13.53 -2.50 -13.61
N CYS A 56 13.85 -3.28 -12.58
CA CYS A 56 15.22 -3.51 -12.14
C CYS A 56 15.87 -4.59 -13.01
N LYS A 57 17.01 -4.29 -13.65
CA LYS A 57 17.83 -5.29 -14.34
C LYS A 57 18.44 -6.25 -13.30
N PRO A 58 18.65 -7.53 -13.64
CA PRO A 58 19.33 -8.47 -12.75
C PRO A 58 20.73 -7.96 -12.41
N ARG A 59 21.09 -7.99 -11.12
CA ARG A 59 22.45 -7.64 -10.68
C ARG A 59 23.36 -8.83 -10.94
N LYS A 60 24.50 -8.59 -11.61
CA LYS A 60 25.60 -9.53 -11.57
C LYS A 60 26.28 -9.42 -10.21
N TYR A 61 26.25 -10.50 -9.43
CA TYR A 61 27.18 -10.65 -8.30
C TYR A 61 28.47 -11.24 -8.87
N SER A 62 29.60 -10.59 -8.55
CA SER A 62 30.96 -11.12 -8.79
C SER A 62 31.51 -11.69 -7.50
#